data_AF-A0AAV5A6N0-F1
#
_entry.id   AF-A0AAV5A6N0-F1
#
_cell.length_a   1.000
_cell.length_b   1.000
_cell.length_c   1.000
_cell.angle_alpha   90.00
_cell.angle_beta   90.00
_cell.angle_gamma   90.00
#
_symmetry.space_group_name_H-M   'P 1'
#
loop_
_entity.id
_entity.type
_entity.pdbx_description
1 polymer ?
#
loop_
_entity_poly.entity_id
_entity_poly.type
_entity_poly.pdbx_seq_one_letter_code
_entity_poly.pdbx_strand_id
1 'polypeptide(L)'
;MQHISPEFSVPIKFCLFNIAWTWIASVITRNVSQVDRVWTFLPTIYTAYYAIYPLLPFADPGIKSLGVSPRAGLMLLLQILWMVRLSYNTWRRGLFSLKDEDYRWEICRKQVPGWAFQIFNFFFIAVAQNILLFILGLPAHNALIRQPTTLGATDIILAELALVVLALEFTADNQQWSFQIKGVINPNEWFGACISWTEDDRQRESISGKKYPDYAAYQERVGMFWPFGTIVKGHLLNSKGKKAEIDRKVWGPVKGKRIE
;
A
#
# COMPACT_ATOMS: atom_id res chain seq x y z
N MET A 1 29.37 16.63 7.70
CA MET A 1 28.42 15.68 7.10
C MET A 1 28.44 14.44 7.97
N GLN A 2 27.33 14.08 8.62
CA GLN A 2 27.26 12.86 9.42
C GLN A 2 27.64 11.66 8.53
N HIS A 3 28.60 10.85 8.97
CA HIS A 3 28.95 9.61 8.28
C HIS A 3 27.73 8.69 8.31
N ILE A 4 27.17 8.39 7.14
CA ILE A 4 26.13 7.37 6.98
C ILE A 4 26.75 6.03 7.39
N SER A 5 26.11 5.28 8.29
CA SER A 5 26.63 3.96 8.69
C SER A 5 26.74 3.05 7.45
N PRO A 6 27.81 2.27 7.30
CA PRO A 6 28.11 1.61 6.03
C PRO A 6 27.01 0.63 5.58
N GLU A 7 26.29 0.03 6.52
CA GLU A 7 25.15 -0.85 6.25
C GLU A 7 23.96 -0.13 5.59
N PHE A 8 23.85 1.19 5.71
CA PHE A 8 22.86 2.00 5.00
C PHE A 8 23.33 2.51 3.64
N SER A 9 24.63 2.41 3.34
CA SER A 9 25.20 3.01 2.13
C SER A 9 24.60 2.45 0.84
N VAL A 10 24.43 1.12 0.74
CA VAL A 10 23.85 0.45 -0.43
C VAL A 10 22.33 0.63 -0.50
N PRO A 11 21.54 0.37 0.57
CA PRO A 11 20.09 0.56 0.54
C PRO A 11 19.65 1.99 0.23
N ILE A 12 20.33 3.01 0.76
CA ILE A 12 19.99 4.41 0.48
C ILE A 12 20.25 4.72 -0.99
N LYS A 13 21.41 4.33 -1.54
CA LYS A 13 21.71 4.54 -2.96
C LYS A 13 20.71 3.80 -3.85
N PHE A 14 20.34 2.58 -3.47
CA PHE A 14 19.34 1.80 -4.20
C PHE A 14 17.94 2.44 -4.11
N CYS A 15 17.55 3.00 -2.97
CA CYS A 15 16.31 3.75 -2.82
C CYS A 15 16.29 5.01 -3.69
N LEU A 16 17.37 5.80 -3.67
CA LEU A 16 17.51 7.00 -4.52
C LEU A 16 17.47 6.64 -6.01
N PHE A 17 18.13 5.55 -6.41
CA PHE A 17 18.04 5.01 -7.76
C PHE A 17 16.59 4.67 -8.12
N ASN A 18 15.87 3.97 -7.23
CA ASN A 18 14.47 3.60 -7.46
C ASN A 18 13.54 4.81 -7.58
N ILE A 19 13.73 5.83 -6.75
CA ILE A 19 13.02 7.12 -6.86
C ILE A 19 13.27 7.74 -8.24
N ALA A 20 14.54 7.85 -8.64
CA ALA A 20 14.93 8.49 -9.88
C ALA A 20 14.35 7.77 -11.10
N TRP A 21 14.54 6.45 -11.22
CA TRP A 21 14.10 5.73 -12.41
C TRP A 21 12.56 5.62 -12.46
N THR A 22 11.87 5.39 -11.33
CA THR A 22 10.38 5.30 -11.33
C THR A 22 9.76 6.63 -11.76
N TRP A 23 10.33 7.76 -11.32
CA TRP A 23 9.89 9.09 -11.74
C TRP A 23 10.22 9.39 -13.20
N ILE A 24 11.46 9.15 -13.65
CA ILE A 24 11.86 9.39 -15.04
C ILE A 24 11.00 8.55 -15.98
N ALA A 25 10.83 7.26 -15.68
CA ALA A 25 9.98 6.37 -16.45
C ALA A 25 8.52 6.84 -16.46
N SER A 26 8.00 7.37 -15.35
CA SER A 26 6.62 7.87 -15.32
C SER A 26 6.39 9.10 -16.18
N VAL A 27 7.38 9.98 -16.29
CA VAL A 27 7.33 11.15 -17.19
C VAL A 27 7.40 10.71 -18.65
N ILE A 28 8.33 9.82 -19.00
CA ILE A 28 8.53 9.34 -20.39
C ILE A 28 7.32 8.55 -20.89
N THR A 29 6.84 7.60 -20.08
CA THR A 29 5.74 6.70 -20.46
C THR A 29 4.36 7.30 -20.23
N ARG A 30 4.28 8.43 -19.52
CA ARG A 30 3.02 9.01 -18.99
C ARG A 30 2.22 8.05 -18.12
N ASN A 31 2.88 7.06 -17.52
CA ASN A 31 2.30 6.04 -16.66
C ASN A 31 3.01 6.09 -15.29
N VAL A 32 2.28 6.51 -14.24
CA VAL A 32 2.83 6.69 -12.88
C VAL A 32 2.89 5.40 -12.06
N SER A 33 2.36 4.29 -12.56
CA SER A 33 2.38 2.97 -11.92
C SER A 33 3.73 2.25 -12.00
N GLN A 34 4.82 2.96 -12.33
CA GLN A 34 6.17 2.38 -12.33
C GLN A 34 6.56 1.84 -10.95
N VAL A 35 6.18 2.57 -9.89
CA VAL A 35 6.45 2.15 -8.52
C VAL A 35 5.63 0.91 -8.13
N ASP A 36 4.39 0.82 -8.61
CA ASP A 36 3.49 -0.32 -8.32
C ASP A 36 4.10 -1.65 -8.79
N ARG A 37 4.87 -1.61 -9.90
CA ARG A 37 5.54 -2.78 -10.47
C ARG A 37 6.68 -3.30 -9.59
N VAL A 38 7.47 -2.41 -9.00
CA VAL A 38 8.60 -2.79 -8.14
C VAL A 38 8.22 -2.98 -6.68
N TRP A 39 7.05 -2.49 -6.29
CA TRP A 39 6.49 -2.63 -4.94
C TRP A 39 6.44 -4.10 -4.49
N THR A 40 6.20 -5.02 -5.42
CA THR A 40 6.12 -6.47 -5.18
C THR A 40 7.46 -7.16 -4.91
N PHE A 41 8.58 -6.46 -5.07
CA PHE A 41 9.93 -7.03 -4.94
C PHE A 41 10.83 -6.28 -3.96
N LEU A 42 10.76 -4.94 -3.96
CA LEU A 42 11.67 -4.10 -3.18
C LEU A 42 11.68 -4.40 -1.67
N PRO A 43 10.54 -4.67 -0.99
CA PRO A 43 10.55 -4.99 0.45
C PRO A 43 11.37 -6.25 0.76
N THR A 44 11.26 -7.28 -0.08
CA THR A 44 12.07 -8.49 0.04
C THR A 44 13.55 -8.19 -0.20
N ILE A 45 13.88 -7.37 -1.21
CA ILE A 45 15.28 -7.02 -1.51
C ILE A 45 15.92 -6.28 -0.33
N TYR A 46 15.24 -5.29 0.25
CA TYR A 46 15.78 -4.56 1.42
C TYR A 46 15.90 -5.46 2.65
N THR A 47 14.90 -6.29 2.91
CA THR A 47 14.92 -7.25 4.03
C THR A 47 16.03 -8.29 3.86
N ALA A 48 16.19 -8.82 2.63
CA ALA A 48 17.22 -9.78 2.29
C ALA A 48 18.61 -9.18 2.46
N TYR A 49 18.82 -7.95 1.98
CA TYR A 49 20.07 -7.23 2.16
C TYR A 49 20.51 -7.24 3.62
N TYR A 50 19.64 -6.84 4.56
CA TYR A 50 20.00 -6.83 5.98
C TYR A 50 20.16 -8.23 6.58
N ALA A 51 19.34 -9.20 6.17
CA ALA A 51 19.43 -10.57 6.66
C ALA A 51 20.75 -11.25 6.27
N ILE A 52 21.28 -10.96 5.07
CA ILE A 52 22.52 -11.56 4.56
C ILE A 52 23.73 -10.64 4.63
N TYR A 53 23.59 -9.37 5.05
CA TYR A 53 24.67 -8.37 5.09
C TYR A 53 25.96 -8.91 5.73
N PRO A 54 25.93 -9.63 6.87
CA PRO A 54 27.14 -10.23 7.47
C PRO A 54 27.94 -11.17 6.54
N LEU A 55 27.30 -11.75 5.53
CA LEU A 55 27.93 -12.66 4.56
C LEU A 55 28.53 -11.91 3.36
N LEU A 56 28.19 -10.63 3.16
CA LEU A 56 28.61 -9.88 1.99
C LEU A 56 30.09 -9.47 2.10
N PRO A 57 30.84 -9.49 0.98
CA PRO A 57 32.28 -9.24 1.00
C PRO A 57 32.62 -7.82 1.46
N PHE A 58 31.74 -6.86 1.19
CA PHE A 58 31.88 -5.45 1.55
C PHE A 58 31.30 -5.09 2.92
N ALA A 59 30.77 -6.06 3.69
CA ALA A 59 30.27 -5.78 5.02
C ALA A 59 31.40 -5.46 6.01
N ASP A 60 31.09 -4.61 6.98
CA ASP A 60 32.06 -4.16 7.98
C ASP A 60 32.54 -5.33 8.86
N PRO A 61 33.82 -5.32 9.29
CA PRO A 61 34.35 -6.38 10.15
C PRO A 61 33.52 -6.60 11.43
N GLY A 62 33.00 -5.52 12.02
CA GLY A 62 32.13 -5.60 13.19
C GLY A 62 30.84 -6.37 12.90
N ILE A 63 30.17 -6.09 11.77
CA ILE A 63 28.94 -6.79 11.40
C ILE A 63 29.20 -8.23 10.97
N LYS A 64 30.32 -8.49 10.29
CA LYS A 64 30.75 -9.86 9.98
C LYS A 64 30.92 -10.71 11.24
N SER A 65 31.48 -10.13 12.30
CA SER A 65 31.65 -10.83 13.58
C SER A 65 30.33 -11.14 14.30
N LEU A 66 29.25 -10.37 14.02
CA LEU A 66 27.92 -10.67 14.57
C LEU A 66 27.29 -11.91 13.92
N GLY A 67 27.68 -12.24 12.68
CA GLY A 67 27.07 -13.33 11.93
C GLY A 67 25.60 -13.08 11.57
N VAL A 68 24.98 -14.08 10.93
CA VAL A 68 23.59 -14.00 10.45
C VAL A 68 22.62 -14.10 11.61
N SER A 69 21.71 -13.12 11.71
CA SER A 69 20.65 -13.10 12.72
C SER A 69 19.53 -14.09 12.36
N PRO A 70 19.22 -15.09 13.22
CA PRO A 70 18.08 -16.00 13.00
C PRO A 70 16.75 -15.25 12.87
N ARG A 71 16.59 -14.16 13.62
CA ARG A 71 15.41 -13.30 13.59
C ARG A 71 15.27 -12.55 12.26
N ALA A 72 16.37 -12.01 11.73
CA ALA A 72 16.35 -11.39 10.41
C ALA A 72 16.03 -12.42 9.30
N GLY A 73 16.53 -13.65 9.44
CA GLY A 73 16.16 -14.77 8.55
C GLY A 73 14.67 -15.13 8.61
N LEU A 74 14.08 -15.17 9.80
CA LEU A 74 12.64 -15.39 9.99
C LEU A 74 11.81 -14.27 9.36
N MET A 75 12.21 -13.00 9.57
CA MET A 75 11.57 -11.85 8.93
C MET A 75 11.65 -11.93 7.40
N LEU A 76 12.80 -12.33 6.86
CA LEU A 76 12.97 -12.52 5.41
C LEU A 76 12.03 -13.62 4.88
N LEU A 77 11.91 -14.76 5.55
CA LEU A 77 11.01 -15.83 5.14
C LEU A 77 9.55 -15.35 5.09
N LEU A 78 9.09 -14.68 6.15
CA LEU A 78 7.72 -14.13 6.19
C LEU A 78 7.50 -13.06 5.12
N GLN A 79 8.50 -12.20 4.90
CA GLN A 79 8.48 -11.16 3.86
C GLN A 79 8.41 -11.77 2.44
N ILE A 80 9.13 -12.88 2.20
CA ILE A 80 9.05 -13.64 0.93
C ILE A 80 7.65 -14.20 0.74
N LEU A 81 7.07 -14.86 1.75
CA LEU A 81 5.71 -15.41 1.66
C LEU A 81 4.68 -14.30 1.36
N TRP A 82 4.79 -13.17 2.06
CA TRP A 82 3.91 -12.02 1.85
C TRP A 82 4.05 -11.44 0.43
N MET A 83 5.29 -11.31 -0.07
CA MET A 83 5.54 -10.79 -1.42
C MET A 83 5.16 -11.78 -2.53
N VAL A 84 5.26 -13.08 -2.30
CA VAL A 84 4.74 -14.12 -3.22
C VAL A 84 3.21 -14.01 -3.31
N ARG A 85 2.52 -13.93 -2.17
CA ARG A 85 1.05 -13.72 -2.13
C ARG A 85 0.66 -12.51 -2.95
N LEU A 86 1.30 -11.39 -2.68
CA LEU A 86 1.04 -10.12 -3.34
C LEU A 86 1.36 -10.19 -4.85
N SER A 87 2.50 -10.76 -5.25
CA SER A 87 2.87 -10.91 -6.65
C SER A 87 1.87 -11.77 -7.41
N TYR A 88 1.39 -12.85 -6.80
CA TYR A 88 0.30 -13.66 -7.35
C TYR A 88 -0.98 -12.84 -7.55
N ASN A 89 -1.36 -12.01 -6.56
CA ASN A 89 -2.53 -11.13 -6.68
C ASN A 89 -2.36 -10.08 -7.81
N THR A 90 -1.19 -9.46 -7.89
CA THR A 90 -0.83 -8.48 -8.94
C THR A 90 -0.86 -9.12 -10.33
N TRP A 91 -0.32 -10.33 -10.47
CA TRP A 91 -0.32 -11.08 -11.73
C TRP A 91 -1.72 -11.40 -12.21
N ARG A 92 -2.61 -11.93 -11.36
CA ARG A 92 -4.00 -12.25 -11.73
C ARG A 92 -4.76 -11.03 -12.23
N ARG A 93 -4.50 -9.86 -11.63
CA ARG A 93 -5.14 -8.60 -12.01
C ARG A 93 -4.51 -7.94 -13.24
N GLY A 94 -3.50 -8.57 -13.87
CA GLY A 94 -2.82 -8.04 -15.05
C GLY A 94 -1.93 -6.83 -14.77
N LEU A 95 -1.66 -6.50 -13.51
CA LEU A 95 -0.96 -5.27 -13.11
C LEU A 95 0.55 -5.29 -13.44
N PHE A 96 1.10 -6.42 -13.88
CA PHE A 96 2.45 -6.49 -14.46
C PHE A 96 2.53 -6.01 -15.92
N SER A 97 1.39 -5.70 -16.54
CA SER A 97 1.36 -5.08 -17.86
C SER A 97 2.10 -3.75 -17.87
N LEU A 98 2.99 -3.58 -18.85
CA LEU A 98 3.73 -2.33 -19.05
C LEU A 98 2.83 -1.21 -19.59
N LYS A 99 1.69 -1.55 -20.16
CA LYS A 99 0.73 -0.60 -20.74
C LYS A 99 -0.28 -0.12 -19.71
N ASP A 100 -0.67 -0.98 -18.79
CA ASP A 100 -1.72 -0.67 -17.84
C ASP A 100 -1.19 0.21 -16.70
N GLU A 101 -2.07 1.07 -16.21
CA GLU A 101 -1.84 1.98 -15.10
C GLU A 101 -2.98 1.78 -14.11
N ASP A 102 -2.69 1.95 -12.81
CA ASP A 102 -3.71 1.85 -11.79
C ASP A 102 -4.78 2.94 -12.00
N TYR A 103 -6.05 2.50 -12.07
CA TYR A 103 -7.21 3.35 -12.33
C TYR A 103 -7.34 4.54 -11.35
N ARG A 104 -6.80 4.40 -10.12
CA ARG A 104 -6.81 5.48 -9.11
C ARG A 104 -6.10 6.73 -9.61
N TRP A 105 -5.05 6.57 -10.43
CA TRP A 105 -4.29 7.68 -10.97
C TRP A 105 -5.06 8.46 -12.04
N GLU A 106 -5.91 7.79 -12.83
CA GLU A 106 -6.83 8.46 -13.75
C GLU A 106 -7.85 9.31 -13.00
N ILE A 107 -8.46 8.75 -11.94
CA ILE A 107 -9.40 9.47 -11.08
C ILE A 107 -8.71 10.69 -10.45
N CYS A 108 -7.48 10.52 -9.95
CA CYS A 108 -6.70 11.62 -9.36
C CYS A 108 -6.41 12.73 -10.39
N ARG A 109 -5.96 12.37 -11.61
CA ARG A 109 -5.70 13.35 -12.69
C ARG A 109 -6.93 14.17 -13.07
N LYS A 110 -8.13 13.60 -12.99
CA LYS A 110 -9.38 14.33 -13.26
C LYS A 110 -9.72 15.37 -12.19
N GLN A 111 -9.13 15.27 -11.00
CA GLN A 111 -9.45 16.12 -9.85
C GLN A 111 -8.46 17.29 -9.64
N VAL A 112 -7.29 17.27 -10.28
CA VAL A 112 -6.25 18.29 -10.09
C VAL A 112 -5.63 18.77 -11.41
N PRO A 113 -5.15 20.02 -11.50
CA PRO A 113 -4.40 20.49 -12.66
C PRO A 113 -3.15 19.66 -12.94
N GLY A 114 -2.75 19.53 -14.21
CA GLY A 114 -1.62 18.69 -14.62
C GLY A 114 -0.29 19.02 -13.94
N TRP A 115 0.01 20.30 -13.68
CA TRP A 115 1.22 20.70 -12.97
C TRP A 115 1.23 20.21 -11.51
N ALA A 116 0.08 20.29 -10.83
CA ALA A 116 -0.08 19.82 -9.46
C ALA A 116 0.01 18.29 -9.41
N PHE A 117 -0.51 17.61 -10.43
CA PHE A 117 -0.35 16.16 -10.58
C PHE A 117 1.12 15.75 -10.74
N GLN A 118 1.95 16.53 -11.45
CA GLN A 118 3.38 16.20 -11.59
C GLN A 118 4.16 16.40 -10.28
N ILE A 119 3.82 17.41 -9.48
CA ILE A 119 4.36 17.58 -8.13
C ILE A 119 3.96 16.38 -7.25
N PHE A 120 2.69 15.97 -7.32
CA PHE A 120 2.18 14.80 -6.61
C PHE A 120 2.86 13.50 -7.07
N ASN A 121 3.05 13.31 -8.38
CA ASN A 121 3.78 12.19 -8.96
C ASN A 121 5.20 12.09 -8.38
N PHE A 122 5.95 13.19 -8.36
CA PHE A 122 7.30 13.18 -7.81
C PHE A 122 7.33 12.89 -6.30
N PHE A 123 6.63 13.70 -5.49
CA PHE A 123 6.77 13.60 -4.03
C PHE A 123 6.02 12.42 -3.42
N PHE A 124 4.82 12.13 -3.89
CA PHE A 124 3.99 11.07 -3.31
C PHE A 124 4.22 9.73 -4.01
N ILE A 125 4.10 9.67 -5.33
CA ILE A 125 4.14 8.40 -6.07
C ILE A 125 5.57 7.86 -6.15
N ALA A 126 6.55 8.69 -6.49
CA ALA A 126 7.93 8.23 -6.60
C ALA A 126 8.68 8.26 -5.26
N VAL A 127 8.79 9.42 -4.60
CA VAL A 127 9.60 9.58 -3.38
C VAL A 127 9.00 8.82 -2.19
N ALA A 128 7.77 9.15 -1.78
CA ALA A 128 7.21 8.57 -0.55
C ALA A 128 7.01 7.05 -0.63
N GLN A 129 6.56 6.52 -1.78
CA GLN A 129 6.40 5.06 -1.94
C GLN A 129 7.74 4.32 -1.89
N ASN A 130 8.80 4.80 -2.55
CA ASN A 130 10.10 4.14 -2.49
C ASN A 130 10.74 4.24 -1.09
N ILE A 131 10.55 5.35 -0.39
CA ILE A 131 10.98 5.47 1.01
C ILE A 131 10.21 4.49 1.90
N LEU A 132 8.89 4.35 1.71
CA LEU A 132 8.08 3.36 2.43
C LEU A 132 8.59 1.93 2.20
N LEU A 133 8.88 1.59 0.95
CA LEU A 133 9.43 0.29 0.55
C LEU A 133 10.78 -0.01 1.22
N PHE A 134 11.63 1.01 1.32
CA PHE A 134 12.89 0.93 2.07
C PHE A 134 12.66 0.74 3.57
N ILE A 135 11.74 1.51 4.17
CA ILE A 135 11.45 1.46 5.60
C ILE A 135 10.93 0.07 6.03
N LEU A 136 10.22 -0.65 5.15
CA LEU A 136 9.78 -2.02 5.41
C LEU A 136 10.94 -3.00 5.68
N GLY A 137 12.16 -2.70 5.21
CA GLY A 137 13.35 -3.50 5.51
C GLY A 137 14.04 -3.16 6.84
N LEU A 138 13.73 -2.02 7.46
CA LEU A 138 14.40 -1.58 8.70
C LEU A 138 14.20 -2.49 9.92
N PRO A 139 13.06 -3.20 10.10
CA PRO A 139 12.95 -4.20 11.15
C PRO A 139 14.04 -5.27 11.08
N ALA A 140 14.42 -5.73 9.88
CA ALA A 140 15.50 -6.69 9.70
C ALA A 140 16.87 -6.08 9.99
N HIS A 141 17.09 -4.80 9.66
CA HIS A 141 18.28 -4.06 10.11
C HIS A 141 18.37 -4.02 11.64
N ASN A 142 17.27 -3.71 12.33
CA ASN A 142 17.27 -3.70 13.80
C ASN A 142 17.58 -5.08 14.39
N ALA A 143 17.07 -6.15 13.78
CA ALA A 143 17.36 -7.53 14.17
C ALA A 143 18.82 -7.96 13.88
N LEU A 144 19.47 -7.33 12.91
CA LEU A 144 20.88 -7.51 12.59
C LEU A 144 21.79 -6.87 13.65
N ILE A 145 21.52 -5.62 14.05
CA ILE A 145 22.39 -4.83 14.95
C ILE A 145 22.20 -5.21 16.43
N ARG A 146 20.97 -5.51 16.86
CA ARG A 146 20.64 -5.79 18.27
C ARG A 146 20.74 -7.28 18.61
N GLN A 147 21.93 -7.87 18.51
CA GLN A 147 22.24 -9.26 18.91
C GLN A 147 22.93 -9.33 20.30
N PRO A 148 22.73 -10.37 21.15
CA PRO A 148 22.18 -11.69 20.84
C PRO A 148 20.93 -12.08 21.68
N THR A 149 19.91 -12.57 20.98
CA THR A 149 18.97 -13.56 21.50
C THR A 149 18.78 -14.59 20.40
N THR A 150 18.88 -15.87 20.73
CA THR A 150 18.30 -16.93 19.90
C THR A 150 16.81 -16.63 19.68
N LEU A 151 16.17 -17.28 18.72
CA LEU A 151 14.72 -17.15 18.58
C LEU A 151 14.05 -17.48 19.92
N GLY A 152 13.28 -16.52 20.44
CA GLY A 152 12.53 -16.66 21.67
C GLY A 152 11.07 -16.96 21.40
N ALA A 153 10.30 -17.16 22.47
CA ALA A 153 8.86 -17.39 22.38
C ALA A 153 8.11 -16.27 21.65
N THR A 154 8.50 -15.01 21.87
CA THR A 154 7.88 -13.86 21.19
C THR A 154 8.08 -13.89 19.68
N ASP A 155 9.23 -14.35 19.19
CA ASP A 155 9.48 -14.47 17.75
C ASP A 155 8.54 -15.51 17.11
N ILE A 156 8.34 -16.63 17.79
CA ILE A 156 7.46 -17.71 17.35
C ILE A 156 6.01 -17.23 17.33
N ILE A 157 5.52 -16.63 18.42
CA ILE A 157 4.15 -16.12 18.52
C ILE A 157 3.87 -15.07 17.43
N LEU A 158 4.80 -14.15 17.20
CA LEU A 158 4.64 -13.12 16.16
C LEU A 158 4.70 -13.72 14.75
N ALA A 159 5.53 -14.74 14.52
CA ALA A 159 5.57 -15.44 13.23
C ALA A 159 4.27 -16.20 12.96
N GLU A 160 3.72 -16.91 13.95
CA GLU A 160 2.42 -17.58 13.85
C GLU A 160 1.31 -16.59 13.55
N LEU A 161 1.27 -15.46 14.28
CA LEU A 161 0.30 -14.40 14.02
C LEU A 161 0.45 -13.82 12.61
N ALA A 162 1.68 -13.61 12.14
CA ALA A 162 1.94 -13.14 10.78
C ALA A 162 1.45 -14.14 9.73
N LEU A 163 1.62 -15.45 9.95
CA LEU A 163 1.10 -16.49 9.07
C LEU A 163 -0.44 -16.53 9.06
N VAL A 164 -1.09 -16.35 10.22
CA VAL A 164 -2.56 -16.23 10.30
C VAL A 164 -3.05 -15.02 9.51
N VAL A 165 -2.43 -13.84 9.71
CA VAL A 165 -2.76 -12.63 8.96
C VAL A 165 -2.54 -12.84 7.46
N LEU A 166 -1.43 -13.47 7.07
CA LEU A 166 -1.15 -13.78 5.67
C LEU A 166 -2.20 -14.72 5.06
N ALA A 167 -2.67 -15.72 5.81
CA ALA A 167 -3.73 -16.61 5.36
C ALA A 167 -5.07 -15.88 5.21
N LEU A 168 -5.39 -14.95 6.13
CA LEU A 168 -6.57 -14.09 6.02
C LEU A 168 -6.48 -13.15 4.81
N GLU A 169 -5.33 -12.51 4.58
CA GLU A 169 -5.07 -11.67 3.40
C GLU A 169 -5.22 -12.47 2.10
N PHE A 170 -4.61 -13.65 2.03
CA PHE A 170 -4.73 -14.52 0.86
C PHE A 170 -6.19 -14.94 0.62
N THR A 171 -6.91 -15.27 1.69
CA THR A 171 -8.33 -15.60 1.60
C THR A 171 -9.14 -14.42 1.05
N ALA A 172 -8.96 -13.23 1.63
CA ALA A 172 -9.65 -12.02 1.23
C ALA A 172 -9.35 -11.61 -0.22
N ASP A 173 -8.09 -11.72 -0.67
CA ASP A 173 -7.70 -11.45 -2.06
C ASP A 173 -8.42 -12.37 -3.05
N ASN A 174 -8.51 -13.66 -2.73
CA ASN A 174 -9.21 -14.64 -3.55
C ASN A 174 -10.72 -14.40 -3.62
N GLN A 175 -11.33 -14.03 -2.48
CA GLN A 175 -12.74 -13.65 -2.44
C GLN A 175 -13.01 -12.38 -3.26
N GLN A 176 -12.15 -11.36 -3.12
CA GLN A 176 -12.24 -10.13 -3.90
C GLN A 176 -12.08 -10.39 -5.40
N TRP A 177 -11.14 -11.26 -5.79
CA TRP A 177 -10.96 -11.68 -7.18
C TRP A 177 -12.23 -12.31 -7.75
N SER A 178 -12.77 -13.32 -7.05
CA SER A 178 -14.02 -14.00 -7.41
C SER A 178 -15.18 -13.04 -7.62
N PHE A 179 -15.31 -12.05 -6.73
CA PHE A 179 -16.32 -11.01 -6.85
C PHE A 179 -16.15 -10.16 -8.11
N GLN A 180 -14.92 -9.75 -8.43
CA GLN A 180 -14.60 -8.92 -9.61
C GLN A 180 -14.86 -9.64 -10.93
N ILE A 181 -14.59 -10.95 -11.00
CA ILE A 181 -14.87 -11.77 -12.20
C ILE A 181 -16.34 -12.24 -12.27
N LYS A 182 -17.23 -11.62 -11.48
CA LYS A 182 -18.69 -11.90 -11.44
C LYS A 182 -19.06 -13.31 -10.97
N GLY A 183 -18.20 -13.96 -10.19
CA GLY A 183 -18.46 -15.30 -9.64
C GLY A 183 -18.46 -16.40 -10.68
N VAL A 184 -17.73 -16.25 -11.80
CA VAL A 184 -17.45 -17.39 -12.69
C VAL A 184 -16.64 -18.40 -11.89
N ILE A 185 -17.29 -19.49 -11.48
CA ILE A 185 -16.63 -20.55 -10.72
C ILE A 185 -15.67 -21.27 -11.65
N ASN A 186 -14.38 -21.10 -11.40
CA ASN A 186 -13.34 -21.87 -12.06
C ASN A 186 -12.86 -22.97 -11.09
N PRO A 187 -13.10 -24.27 -11.38
CA PRO A 187 -12.72 -25.37 -10.49
C PRO A 187 -11.20 -25.48 -10.24
N ASN A 188 -10.38 -24.85 -11.09
CA ASN A 188 -8.93 -24.83 -10.93
C ASN A 188 -8.46 -23.69 -10.01
N GLU A 189 -9.35 -22.81 -9.56
CA GLU A 189 -9.02 -21.78 -8.58
C GLU A 189 -9.04 -22.33 -7.15
N TRP A 190 -8.39 -21.59 -6.24
CA TRP A 190 -8.39 -21.93 -4.82
C TRP A 190 -9.82 -21.95 -4.27
N PHE A 191 -10.16 -22.93 -3.42
CA PHE A 191 -11.55 -23.20 -3.01
C PHE A 191 -12.28 -21.98 -2.41
N GLY A 192 -11.58 -21.09 -1.70
CA GLY A 192 -12.20 -19.87 -1.15
C GLY A 192 -12.51 -18.78 -2.18
N ALA A 193 -12.07 -18.94 -3.44
CA ALA A 193 -12.52 -18.14 -4.58
C ALA A 193 -13.78 -18.72 -5.25
N CYS A 194 -14.19 -19.95 -4.94
CA CYS A 194 -15.36 -20.61 -5.54
C CYS A 194 -16.66 -20.20 -4.86
N ILE A 195 -16.93 -18.88 -4.81
CA ILE A 195 -18.12 -18.30 -4.19
C ILE A 195 -19.12 -17.88 -5.26
N SER A 196 -20.37 -18.37 -5.12
CA SER A 196 -21.51 -17.95 -5.94
C SER A 196 -22.04 -16.60 -5.48
N TRP A 197 -21.44 -15.51 -5.96
CA TRP A 197 -21.91 -14.16 -5.65
C TRP A 197 -23.29 -13.90 -6.24
N THR A 198 -24.24 -13.47 -5.41
CA THR A 198 -25.58 -13.10 -5.86
C THR A 198 -25.61 -11.70 -6.48
N GLU A 199 -26.67 -11.37 -7.21
CA GLU A 199 -26.86 -9.98 -7.68
C GLU A 199 -27.04 -9.01 -6.50
N ASP A 200 -27.69 -9.45 -5.42
CA ASP A 200 -27.83 -8.64 -4.20
C ASP A 200 -26.46 -8.36 -3.55
N ASP A 201 -25.52 -9.31 -3.57
CA ASP A 201 -24.16 -9.10 -3.08
C ASP A 201 -23.42 -8.02 -3.88
N ARG A 202 -23.66 -7.95 -5.21
CA ARG A 202 -23.10 -6.91 -6.10
C ARG A 202 -23.74 -5.55 -5.90
N GLN A 203 -25.04 -5.54 -5.67
CA GLN A 203 -25.81 -4.32 -5.50
C GLN A 203 -25.76 -3.77 -4.08
N ARG A 204 -25.03 -4.38 -3.12
CA ARG A 204 -25.00 -3.89 -1.73
C ARG A 204 -24.73 -2.40 -1.57
N GLU A 205 -23.85 -1.83 -2.40
CA GLU A 205 -23.57 -0.38 -2.38
C GLU A 205 -24.73 0.43 -2.99
N SER A 206 -25.38 -0.05 -4.06
CA SER A 206 -26.55 0.59 -4.65
C SER A 206 -27.81 0.43 -3.79
N ILE A 207 -27.95 -0.69 -3.08
CA ILE A 207 -28.98 -0.97 -2.06
C ILE A 207 -28.76 -0.02 -0.88
N SER A 208 -27.52 0.15 -0.41
CA SER A 208 -27.19 1.14 0.63
C SER A 208 -27.49 2.56 0.16
N GLY A 209 -27.13 2.91 -1.08
CA GLY A 209 -27.47 4.20 -1.68
C GLY A 209 -28.98 4.43 -1.83
N LYS A 210 -29.77 3.41 -2.15
CA LYS A 210 -31.25 3.47 -2.18
C LYS A 210 -31.86 3.55 -0.78
N LYS A 211 -31.27 2.86 0.20
CA LYS A 211 -31.74 2.82 1.59
C LYS A 211 -31.49 4.13 2.33
N TYR A 212 -30.44 4.86 1.97
CA TYR A 212 -30.02 6.11 2.61
C TYR A 212 -29.99 7.24 1.57
N PRO A 213 -31.08 8.01 1.42
CA PRO A 213 -31.19 9.08 0.41
C PRO A 213 -30.05 10.12 0.50
N ASP A 214 -29.55 10.36 1.72
CA ASP A 214 -28.48 11.33 1.99
C ASP A 214 -27.07 10.72 1.86
N TYR A 215 -26.93 9.44 1.50
CA TYR A 215 -25.62 8.77 1.38
C TYR A 215 -24.75 9.41 0.29
N ALA A 216 -25.34 9.87 -0.80
CA ALA A 216 -24.62 10.61 -1.83
C ALA A 216 -24.04 11.94 -1.28
N ALA A 217 -24.83 12.67 -0.48
CA ALA A 217 -24.36 13.87 0.20
C ALA A 217 -23.25 13.55 1.23
N TYR A 218 -23.37 12.42 1.93
CA TYR A 218 -22.34 11.93 2.85
C TYR A 218 -21.02 11.65 2.12
N GLN A 219 -21.06 10.92 1.00
CA GLN A 219 -19.88 10.63 0.19
C GLN A 219 -19.24 11.92 -0.40
N GLU A 220 -20.05 12.91 -0.78
CA GLU A 220 -19.56 14.21 -1.26
C GLU A 220 -18.89 15.02 -0.13
N ARG A 221 -19.37 14.88 1.11
CA ARG A 221 -18.93 15.67 2.26
C ARG A 221 -17.76 15.07 3.03
N VAL A 222 -17.74 13.76 3.20
CA VAL A 222 -16.87 13.05 4.15
C VAL A 222 -15.68 12.43 3.41
N GLY A 223 -14.49 12.57 3.99
CA GLY A 223 -13.29 11.88 3.51
C GLY A 223 -13.34 10.39 3.87
N MET A 224 -13.17 9.51 2.87
CA MET A 224 -13.32 8.06 3.06
C MET A 224 -12.12 7.40 3.76
N PHE A 225 -10.90 7.87 3.50
CA PHE A 225 -9.66 7.23 3.99
C PHE A 225 -8.68 8.20 4.68
N TRP A 226 -8.97 9.50 4.65
CA TRP A 226 -8.09 10.53 5.18
C TRP A 226 -8.88 11.49 6.08
N PRO A 227 -8.55 11.62 7.38
CA PRO A 227 -9.30 12.48 8.30
C PRO A 227 -9.42 13.93 7.84
N PHE A 228 -8.37 14.49 7.21
CA PHE A 228 -8.40 15.85 6.68
C PHE A 228 -9.13 15.97 5.33
N GLY A 229 -9.48 14.85 4.69
CA GLY A 229 -10.25 14.85 3.44
C GLY A 229 -11.62 15.52 3.62
N THR A 230 -12.21 15.38 4.80
CA THR A 230 -13.45 16.06 5.19
C THR A 230 -13.26 17.59 5.22
N ILE A 231 -12.10 18.10 5.62
CA ILE A 231 -11.83 19.55 5.65
C ILE A 231 -11.69 20.09 4.22
N VAL A 232 -10.88 19.43 3.39
CA VAL A 232 -10.66 19.81 1.99
C VAL A 232 -11.97 19.78 1.19
N LYS A 233 -12.74 18.70 1.29
CA LYS A 233 -14.07 18.59 0.66
C LYS A 233 -15.01 19.70 1.15
N GLY A 234 -14.96 20.03 2.45
CA GLY A 234 -15.70 21.16 3.01
C GLY A 234 -15.35 22.50 2.32
N HIS A 235 -14.06 22.82 2.17
CA HIS A 235 -13.64 24.04 1.48
C HIS A 235 -14.02 24.06 -0.01
N LEU A 236 -13.87 22.93 -0.71
CA LEU A 236 -14.29 22.80 -2.11
C LEU A 236 -15.80 23.01 -2.28
N LEU A 237 -16.61 22.41 -1.40
CA LEU A 237 -18.06 22.62 -1.39
C LEU A 237 -18.42 24.07 -1.05
N ASN A 238 -17.63 24.74 -0.21
CA ASN A 238 -17.82 26.15 0.11
C ASN A 238 -17.59 27.03 -1.11
N SER A 239 -16.49 26.77 -1.83
CA SER A 239 -16.17 27.46 -3.08
C SER A 239 -17.21 27.24 -4.18
N LYS A 240 -17.94 26.12 -4.14
CA LYS A 240 -19.05 25.80 -5.06
C LYS A 240 -20.42 26.28 -4.57
N GLY A 241 -20.50 26.92 -3.40
CA GLY A 241 -21.77 27.36 -2.79
C GLY A 241 -22.68 26.23 -2.29
N LYS A 242 -22.24 24.96 -2.35
CA LYS A 242 -23.05 23.78 -2.00
C LYS A 242 -22.88 23.31 -0.55
N LYS A 243 -21.90 23.86 0.18
CA LYS A 243 -21.54 23.40 1.52
C LYS A 243 -22.71 23.40 2.50
N ALA A 244 -23.51 24.46 2.55
CA ALA A 244 -24.59 24.58 3.52
C ALA A 244 -25.72 23.56 3.29
N GLU A 245 -26.04 23.27 2.02
CA GLU A 245 -27.04 22.27 1.65
C GLU A 245 -26.56 20.86 2.01
N ILE A 246 -25.33 20.53 1.60
CA ILE A 246 -24.73 19.22 1.86
C ILE A 246 -24.49 19.01 3.36
N ASP A 247 -24.03 20.02 4.11
CA ASP A 247 -23.87 19.93 5.56
C ASP A 247 -25.22 19.64 6.26
N ARG A 248 -26.32 20.25 5.79
CA ARG A 248 -27.65 20.02 6.36
C ARG A 248 -28.14 18.59 6.13
N LYS A 249 -27.91 18.04 4.93
CA LYS A 249 -28.26 16.65 4.59
C LYS A 249 -27.43 15.63 5.38
N VAL A 250 -26.16 15.92 5.64
CA VAL A 250 -25.23 14.99 6.28
C VAL A 250 -25.26 15.05 7.81
N TRP A 251 -25.29 16.26 8.38
CA TRP A 251 -25.15 16.48 9.83
C TRP A 251 -26.45 16.93 10.50
N GLY A 252 -27.51 17.14 9.71
CA GLY A 252 -28.75 17.74 10.19
C GLY A 252 -28.66 19.27 10.36
N PRO A 253 -29.74 19.91 10.85
CA PRO A 253 -29.74 21.34 11.10
C PRO A 253 -28.70 21.70 12.17
N VAL A 254 -27.77 22.59 11.83
CA VAL A 254 -26.82 23.17 12.78
C VAL A 254 -27.60 23.97 13.81
N LYS A 255 -27.74 23.46 15.03
CA LYS A 255 -28.28 24.24 16.16
C LYS A 255 -27.39 25.46 16.38
N GLY A 256 -27.80 26.64 15.90
CA GLY A 256 -27.14 27.89 16.28
C GLY A 256 -27.16 29.07 15.30
N LYS A 257 -27.54 28.93 14.03
CA LYS A 257 -27.75 30.11 13.16
C LYS A 257 -29.23 30.44 13.07
N ARG A 258 -29.68 31.26 14.02
CA ARG A 258 -30.93 32.03 13.92
C ARG A 258 -30.76 32.95 12.70
N ILE A 259 -31.61 32.77 11.69
CA ILE A 259 -31.68 33.69 10.54
C ILE A 259 -32.49 34.87 11.06
N GLU A 260 -31.84 36.00 11.28
CA GLU A 260 -32.46 37.32 11.31
C GLU A 260 -32.34 37.93 9.90
#